data_AF-A0A1I7YDX4-F1
#
_entry.id   AF-A0A1I7YDX4-F1
#
_cell.length_a   1.000
_cell.length_b   1.000
_cell.length_c   1.000
_cell.angle_alpha   90.00
_cell.angle_beta   90.00
_cell.angle_gamma   90.00
#
_symmetry.space_group_name_H-M   'P 1'
#
loop_
_entity.id
_entity.type
_entity.pdbx_description
1 polymer ?
#
loop_
_entity_poly.entity_id
_entity_poly.type
_entity_poly.pdbx_seq_one_letter_code
_entity_poly.pdbx_strand_id
1 'polypeptide(L)'
;MQPMERELTPRTSRGITFVDYIRPIGHPSYRPTMSPLFNFVAKKISSENLSIDLDSLPKPALINYQKCEKILWFHSYFPKLPAIPDECFVFAKDVPINLPRTFERAEKVMDPVYIFMYYIEMGNVAALKPFWHRLDDQQKARVSTFDDKMVQFFAEYLETGVRPSMHELFNLYREAKTRNFNISAVLFKMGPIPFRMVVLLDEFHNTLVCPDDDWEANCGHLAGLLTFKDFVIDFNRVLPSYLVVLEDALRLRYTRFVMLPTKCRIPEVEDFVARRIGPRVC
;
A
#
# COMPACT_ATOMS: atom_id res chain seq x y z
N MET A 1 9.76 -47.40 50.87
CA MET A 1 8.47 -48.11 50.79
C MET A 1 7.48 -47.21 50.06
N GLN A 2 7.24 -47.53 48.79
CA GLN A 2 6.22 -46.90 47.96
C GLN A 2 4.84 -47.46 48.31
N PRO A 3 3.78 -46.64 48.21
CA PRO A 3 2.45 -47.14 47.92
C PRO A 3 1.86 -46.52 46.63
N MET A 4 1.47 -47.45 45.76
CA MET A 4 0.27 -47.56 44.92
C MET A 4 -0.53 -46.31 44.48
N GLU A 5 -0.67 -46.27 43.15
CA GLU A 5 -1.90 -46.13 42.34
C GLU A 5 -2.76 -44.85 42.44
N ARG A 6 -2.92 -44.19 41.28
CA ARG A 6 -4.19 -44.25 40.53
C ARG A 6 -4.01 -43.80 39.07
N GLU A 7 -4.42 -44.68 38.16
CA GLU A 7 -4.74 -44.37 36.77
C GLU A 7 -5.87 -43.32 36.70
N LEU A 8 -5.82 -42.44 35.69
CA LEU A 8 -6.98 -41.80 35.07
C LEU A 8 -6.54 -41.11 33.75
N THR A 9 -6.64 -41.82 32.64
CA THR A 9 -7.03 -41.24 31.34
C THR A 9 -8.56 -41.06 31.30
N PRO A 10 -9.18 -40.33 30.34
CA PRO A 10 -8.75 -39.15 29.58
C PRO A 10 -9.83 -38.02 29.59
N ARG A 11 -9.49 -36.80 29.16
CA ARG A 11 -10.48 -35.86 28.59
C ARG A 11 -9.94 -35.25 27.30
N THR A 12 -10.28 -35.89 26.20
CA THR A 12 -10.32 -35.30 24.86
C THR A 12 -11.27 -34.09 24.89
N SER A 13 -10.75 -32.93 24.52
CA SER A 13 -11.56 -31.73 24.32
C SER A 13 -12.55 -32.02 23.20
N ARG A 14 -13.84 -31.94 23.52
CA ARG A 14 -14.91 -32.03 22.52
C ARG A 14 -14.78 -30.79 21.63
N GLY A 15 -14.44 -31.01 20.36
CA GLY A 15 -14.64 -30.02 19.31
C GLY A 15 -16.12 -29.66 19.22
N ILE A 16 -16.41 -28.37 19.30
CA ILE A 16 -17.76 -27.85 19.07
C ILE A 16 -17.95 -27.82 17.55
N THR A 17 -18.69 -28.78 17.00
CA THR A 17 -19.06 -28.82 15.59
C THR A 17 -20.22 -27.86 15.32
N PHE A 18 -20.06 -27.02 14.30
CA PHE A 18 -20.90 -25.88 13.92
C PHE A 18 -22.27 -26.26 13.31
N VAL A 19 -22.74 -27.50 13.47
CA VAL A 19 -23.79 -28.07 12.60
C VAL A 19 -25.22 -27.88 13.12
N ASP A 20 -25.44 -27.47 14.37
CA ASP A 20 -26.78 -27.58 14.98
C ASP A 20 -27.67 -26.31 14.94
N TYR A 21 -27.29 -25.23 14.25
CA TYR A 21 -28.06 -23.97 14.31
C TYR A 21 -28.81 -23.52 13.05
N ILE A 22 -28.90 -24.33 12.00
CA ILE A 22 -29.57 -23.91 10.75
C ILE A 22 -30.70 -24.87 10.38
N ARG A 23 -31.91 -24.64 10.93
CA ARG A 23 -33.16 -25.10 10.31
C ARG A 23 -33.78 -23.96 9.49
N PRO A 24 -34.07 -24.15 8.19
CA PRO A 24 -34.81 -23.16 7.42
C PRO A 24 -36.32 -23.36 7.61
N ILE A 25 -37.03 -22.33 8.06
CA ILE A 25 -38.48 -22.22 7.94
C ILE A 25 -38.75 -21.31 6.73
N GLY A 26 -39.50 -21.81 5.75
CA GLY A 26 -39.78 -21.13 4.49
C GLY A 26 -40.90 -20.09 4.58
N HIS A 27 -40.67 -18.90 4.02
CA HIS A 27 -41.58 -18.14 3.15
C HIS A 27 -40.86 -16.88 2.60
N PRO A 28 -41.29 -16.29 1.46
CA PRO A 28 -40.53 -15.30 0.71
C PRO A 28 -41.03 -13.87 0.97
N SER A 29 -40.34 -13.13 1.82
CA SER A 29 -40.29 -11.66 1.78
C SER A 29 -39.34 -11.21 2.88
N TYR A 30 -38.44 -10.27 2.56
CA TYR A 30 -37.39 -9.74 3.43
C TYR A 30 -36.22 -10.71 3.72
N ARG A 31 -35.05 -10.45 3.11
CA ARG A 31 -33.75 -10.88 3.64
C ARG A 31 -33.03 -9.68 4.26
N PRO A 32 -33.14 -9.46 5.58
CA PRO A 32 -32.12 -8.75 6.31
C PRO A 32 -31.11 -9.75 6.91
N THR A 33 -29.83 -9.36 6.89
CA THR A 33 -28.79 -9.69 7.89
C THR A 33 -28.45 -11.16 8.17
N MET A 34 -27.51 -11.72 7.40
CA MET A 34 -26.52 -12.69 7.91
C MET A 34 -25.16 -11.99 8.09
N SER A 35 -25.11 -10.91 8.86
CA SER A 35 -23.94 -9.98 8.89
C SER A 35 -23.10 -10.01 10.18
N PRO A 36 -23.65 -10.21 11.40
CA PRO A 36 -22.82 -10.10 12.63
C PRO A 36 -21.95 -11.34 12.92
N LEU A 37 -22.50 -12.54 12.76
CA LEU A 37 -21.82 -13.79 13.13
C LEU A 37 -20.62 -14.09 12.23
N PHE A 38 -20.76 -13.92 10.91
CA PHE A 38 -19.64 -14.11 9.98
C PHE A 38 -18.53 -13.08 10.21
N ASN A 39 -18.89 -11.81 10.45
CA ASN A 39 -17.94 -10.76 10.82
C ASN A 39 -17.19 -11.11 12.11
N PHE A 40 -17.90 -11.58 13.14
CA PHE A 40 -17.30 -11.99 14.41
C PHE A 40 -16.36 -13.18 14.23
N VAL A 41 -16.80 -14.22 13.52
CA VAL A 41 -16.01 -15.43 13.25
C VAL A 41 -14.77 -15.10 12.43
N ALA A 42 -14.90 -14.35 11.33
CA ALA A 42 -13.76 -13.94 10.52
C ALA A 42 -12.76 -13.07 11.29
N LYS A 43 -13.25 -12.09 12.08
CA LYS A 43 -12.41 -11.28 12.99
C LYS A 43 -11.67 -12.17 13.97
N LYS A 44 -12.38 -13.09 14.63
CA LYS A 44 -11.80 -13.98 15.65
C LYS A 44 -10.74 -14.91 15.07
N ILE A 45 -11.02 -15.54 13.92
CA ILE A 45 -10.05 -16.38 13.22
C ILE A 45 -8.81 -15.58 12.82
N SER A 46 -9.01 -14.39 12.25
CA SER A 46 -7.90 -13.52 11.85
C SER A 46 -7.09 -13.02 13.04
N SER A 47 -7.73 -12.67 14.17
CA SER A 47 -7.04 -12.17 15.35
C SER A 47 -6.33 -13.26 16.14
N GLU A 48 -6.85 -14.49 16.12
CA GLU A 48 -6.32 -15.64 16.86
C GLU A 48 -5.49 -16.60 15.99
N ASN A 49 -5.26 -16.27 14.70
CA ASN A 49 -4.54 -17.10 13.72
C ASN A 49 -5.04 -18.55 13.67
N LEU A 50 -6.36 -18.74 13.70
CA LEU A 50 -6.97 -20.07 13.69
C LEU A 50 -6.98 -20.66 12.27
N SER A 51 -6.70 -21.95 12.14
CA SER A 51 -6.88 -22.66 10.88
C SER A 51 -8.35 -23.08 10.72
N ILE A 52 -8.90 -22.89 9.53
CA ILE A 52 -10.21 -23.42 9.14
C ILE A 52 -10.02 -24.30 7.92
N ASP A 53 -10.64 -25.47 7.93
CA ASP A 53 -10.87 -26.24 6.72
C ASP A 53 -11.96 -25.54 5.88
N LEU A 54 -11.54 -24.75 4.89
CA LEU A 54 -12.45 -24.03 3.99
C LEU A 54 -13.27 -24.97 3.10
N ASP A 55 -12.78 -26.18 2.82
CA ASP A 55 -13.45 -27.17 1.98
C ASP A 55 -14.65 -27.80 2.72
N SER A 56 -14.65 -27.72 4.05
CA SER A 56 -15.78 -28.15 4.89
C SER A 56 -16.93 -27.15 4.95
N LEU A 57 -16.75 -25.90 4.46
CA LEU A 57 -17.75 -24.85 4.57
C LEU A 57 -18.77 -24.91 3.43
N PRO A 58 -20.09 -24.76 3.73
CA PRO A 58 -21.08 -24.54 2.69
C PRO A 58 -20.72 -23.31 1.86
N LYS A 59 -20.89 -23.40 0.52
CA LYS A 59 -20.52 -22.32 -0.41
C LYS A 59 -20.97 -20.90 0.00
N PRO A 60 -22.20 -20.67 0.52
CA PRO A 60 -22.60 -19.34 1.00
C PRO A 60 -21.80 -18.85 2.22
N ALA A 61 -21.44 -19.76 3.13
CA ALA A 61 -20.63 -19.46 4.31
C ALA A 61 -19.18 -19.14 3.91
N LEU A 62 -18.62 -19.92 2.99
CA LEU A 62 -17.29 -19.66 2.42
C LEU A 62 -17.21 -18.27 1.78
N ILE A 63 -18.19 -17.90 0.95
CA ILE A 63 -18.24 -16.59 0.29
C ILE A 63 -18.30 -15.46 1.33
N ASN A 64 -19.10 -15.60 2.38
CA ASN A 64 -19.21 -14.57 3.42
C ASN A 64 -17.91 -14.45 4.22
N TYR A 65 -17.28 -15.57 4.58
CA TYR A 65 -15.97 -15.57 5.23
C TYR A 65 -14.92 -14.83 4.38
N GLN A 66 -14.81 -15.18 3.10
CA GLN A 66 -13.90 -14.53 2.15
C GLN A 66 -14.14 -13.01 2.06
N LYS A 67 -15.39 -12.57 2.04
CA LYS A 67 -15.72 -11.13 2.05
C LYS A 67 -15.22 -10.44 3.30
N CYS A 68 -15.45 -11.03 4.47
CA CYS A 68 -15.02 -10.48 5.74
C CYS A 68 -13.49 -10.40 5.82
N GLU A 69 -12.80 -11.46 5.41
CA GLU A 69 -11.33 -11.50 5.34
C GLU A 69 -10.79 -10.39 4.44
N LYS A 70 -11.38 -10.17 3.26
CA LYS A 70 -10.99 -9.09 2.35
C LYS A 70 -11.19 -7.69 2.95
N ILE A 71 -12.27 -7.48 3.70
CA ILE A 71 -12.52 -6.22 4.42
C ILE A 71 -11.45 -6.00 5.49
N LEU A 72 -11.18 -7.01 6.31
CA LEU A 72 -10.16 -6.92 7.36
C LEU A 72 -8.78 -6.64 6.77
N TRP A 73 -8.44 -7.33 5.69
CA TRP A 73 -7.21 -7.09 4.95
C TRP A 73 -7.15 -5.65 4.44
N PHE A 74 -8.21 -5.14 3.79
CA PHE A 74 -8.27 -3.75 3.35
C PHE A 74 -8.00 -2.75 4.50
N HIS A 75 -8.63 -2.95 5.66
CA HIS A 75 -8.39 -2.08 6.81
C HIS A 75 -6.97 -2.19 7.37
N SER A 76 -6.36 -3.38 7.35
CA SER A 76 -4.97 -3.56 7.79
C SER A 76 -3.96 -2.83 6.89
N TYR A 77 -4.30 -2.55 5.62
CA TYR A 77 -3.48 -1.74 4.73
C TYR A 77 -3.50 -0.26 5.10
N PHE A 78 -4.57 0.23 5.72
CA PHE A 78 -4.75 1.63 6.08
C PHE A 78 -5.03 1.81 7.58
N PRO A 79 -4.13 1.35 8.46
CA PRO A 79 -4.40 1.26 9.90
C PRO A 79 -4.54 2.64 10.58
N LYS A 80 -4.05 3.70 9.93
CA LYS A 80 -4.12 5.09 10.41
C LYS A 80 -5.40 5.80 9.99
N LEU A 81 -6.21 5.22 9.09
CA LEU A 81 -7.45 5.81 8.62
C LEU A 81 -8.65 5.19 9.35
N PRO A 82 -9.73 5.96 9.56
CA PRO A 82 -10.98 5.40 10.06
C PRO A 82 -11.50 4.31 9.14
N ALA A 83 -11.97 3.20 9.70
CA ALA A 83 -12.49 2.10 8.90
C ALA A 83 -13.69 2.53 8.05
N ILE A 84 -13.64 2.22 6.75
CA ILE A 84 -14.83 2.26 5.89
C ILE A 84 -15.89 1.30 6.46
N PRO A 85 -17.15 1.72 6.63
CA PRO A 85 -18.19 0.83 7.12
C PRO A 85 -18.37 -0.41 6.22
N ASP A 86 -18.52 -1.59 6.83
CA ASP A 86 -18.62 -2.88 6.13
C ASP A 86 -19.70 -2.87 5.01
N GLU A 87 -20.82 -2.17 5.24
CA GLU A 87 -21.93 -2.01 4.29
C GLU A 87 -21.57 -1.25 3.01
N CYS A 88 -20.49 -0.48 3.03
CA CYS A 88 -19.98 0.22 1.85
C CYS A 88 -19.24 -0.73 0.90
N PHE A 89 -18.70 -1.86 1.38
CA PHE A 89 -17.92 -2.75 0.53
C PHE A 89 -18.80 -3.46 -0.50
N VAL A 90 -18.47 -3.25 -1.77
CA VAL A 90 -19.10 -3.93 -2.91
C VAL A 90 -18.14 -4.97 -3.45
N PHE A 91 -18.62 -6.18 -3.70
CA PHE A 91 -17.81 -7.28 -4.22
C PHE A 91 -18.23 -7.66 -5.63
N ALA A 92 -17.26 -8.00 -6.49
CA ALA A 92 -17.55 -8.61 -7.79
C ALA A 92 -17.85 -10.12 -7.65
N LYS A 93 -18.10 -10.80 -8.79
CA LYS A 93 -18.51 -12.20 -8.85
C LYS A 93 -17.56 -13.16 -8.11
N ASP A 94 -16.25 -12.92 -8.23
CA ASP A 94 -15.20 -13.76 -7.64
C ASP A 94 -14.69 -13.23 -6.29
N VAL A 95 -15.52 -12.41 -5.63
CA VAL A 95 -15.21 -11.81 -4.32
C VAL A 95 -14.04 -10.80 -4.28
N PRO A 96 -13.51 -10.20 -5.38
CA PRO A 96 -12.63 -9.04 -5.21
C PRO A 96 -13.46 -7.81 -4.80
N ILE A 97 -12.86 -6.93 -4.01
CA ILE A 97 -13.46 -5.63 -3.67
C ILE A 97 -13.55 -4.80 -4.94
N ASN A 98 -14.75 -4.33 -5.27
CA ASN A 98 -14.98 -3.33 -6.31
C ASN A 98 -14.71 -1.94 -5.70
N LEU A 99 -13.45 -1.51 -5.71
CA LEU A 99 -13.03 -0.24 -5.12
C LEU A 99 -13.84 0.96 -5.65
N PRO A 100 -14.08 1.14 -6.97
CA PRO A 100 -14.89 2.26 -7.45
C PRO A 100 -16.27 2.35 -6.79
N ARG A 101 -17.00 1.23 -6.71
CA ARG A 101 -18.35 1.21 -6.10
C ARG A 101 -18.31 1.28 -4.58
N THR A 102 -17.27 0.74 -3.95
CA THR A 102 -17.06 0.88 -2.50
C THR A 102 -16.85 2.35 -2.13
N PHE A 103 -16.00 3.06 -2.86
CA PHE A 103 -15.75 4.49 -2.64
C PHE A 103 -16.97 5.35 -2.97
N GLU A 104 -17.72 5.04 -4.03
CA GLU A 104 -19.00 5.71 -4.33
C GLU A 104 -20.00 5.63 -3.16
N ARG A 105 -20.00 4.52 -2.41
CA ARG A 105 -20.82 4.37 -1.19
C ARG A 105 -20.21 5.09 0.00
N ALA A 106 -18.91 4.93 0.22
CA ALA A 106 -18.20 5.52 1.35
C ALA A 106 -18.28 7.06 1.33
N GLU A 107 -18.18 7.66 0.15
CA GLU A 107 -18.37 9.11 -0.07
C GLU A 107 -19.69 9.67 0.48
N LYS A 108 -20.73 8.84 0.59
CA LYS A 108 -22.07 9.28 1.03
C LYS A 108 -22.26 9.24 2.54
N VAL A 109 -21.39 8.52 3.26
CA VAL A 109 -21.59 8.22 4.70
C VAL A 109 -20.39 8.57 5.56
N MET A 110 -19.20 8.69 4.98
CA MET A 110 -17.98 9.05 5.70
C MET A 110 -17.70 10.54 5.61
N ASP A 111 -16.90 11.03 6.56
CA ASP A 111 -16.39 12.39 6.51
C ASP A 111 -15.56 12.61 5.22
N PRO A 112 -15.81 13.69 4.46
CA PRO A 112 -15.07 13.97 3.24
C PRO A 112 -13.55 14.07 3.44
N VAL A 113 -13.08 14.51 4.60
CA VAL A 113 -11.65 14.57 4.92
C VAL A 113 -11.03 13.17 4.87
N TYR A 114 -11.69 12.17 5.46
CA TYR A 114 -11.17 10.80 5.47
C TYR A 114 -11.22 10.15 4.08
N ILE A 115 -12.26 10.43 3.29
CA ILE A 115 -12.31 9.96 1.90
C ILE A 115 -11.19 10.57 1.07
N PHE A 116 -10.90 11.87 1.26
CA PHE A 116 -9.78 12.53 0.62
C PHE A 116 -8.45 11.83 0.96
N MET A 117 -8.23 11.52 2.24
CA MET A 117 -7.04 10.79 2.69
C MET A 117 -6.96 9.39 2.07
N TYR A 118 -8.06 8.63 2.02
CA TYR A 118 -8.04 7.32 1.36
C TYR A 118 -7.64 7.42 -0.11
N TYR A 119 -8.13 8.42 -0.85
CA TYR A 119 -7.73 8.61 -2.24
C TYR A 119 -6.24 8.95 -2.39
N ILE A 120 -5.68 9.74 -1.48
CA ILE A 120 -4.23 9.99 -1.42
C ILE A 120 -3.48 8.69 -1.14
N GLU A 121 -3.83 7.98 -0.07
CA GLU A 121 -3.13 6.74 0.36
C GLU A 121 -3.18 5.63 -0.70
N MET A 122 -4.23 5.58 -1.52
CA MET A 122 -4.30 4.67 -2.66
C MET A 122 -3.58 5.18 -3.92
N GLY A 123 -3.08 6.42 -3.92
CA GLY A 123 -2.52 7.09 -5.10
C GLY A 123 -3.54 7.35 -6.21
N ASN A 124 -4.83 7.42 -5.88
CA ASN A 124 -5.92 7.58 -6.84
C ASN A 124 -6.18 9.07 -7.15
N VAL A 125 -5.19 9.73 -7.76
CA VAL A 125 -5.26 11.15 -8.13
C VAL A 125 -6.38 11.45 -9.11
N ALA A 126 -6.71 10.47 -9.97
CA ALA A 126 -7.79 10.61 -10.94
C ALA A 126 -9.15 10.81 -10.26
N ALA A 127 -9.35 10.22 -9.07
CA ALA A 127 -10.55 10.42 -8.26
C ALA A 127 -10.47 11.68 -7.37
N LEU A 128 -9.28 12.11 -6.96
CA LEU A 128 -9.10 13.30 -6.11
C LEU A 128 -9.70 14.56 -6.72
N LYS A 129 -9.42 14.84 -8.00
CA LYS A 129 -9.91 16.06 -8.66
C LYS A 129 -11.44 16.15 -8.75
N PRO A 130 -12.16 15.15 -9.30
CA PRO A 130 -13.62 15.21 -9.33
C PRO A 130 -14.23 15.17 -7.93
N PHE A 131 -13.60 14.51 -6.95
CA PHE A 131 -14.04 14.54 -5.56
C PHE A 131 -13.91 15.94 -4.94
N TRP A 132 -12.75 16.60 -5.10
CA TRP A 132 -12.50 17.96 -4.63
C TRP A 132 -13.52 18.98 -5.13
N HIS A 133 -13.88 18.90 -6.42
CA HIS A 133 -14.88 19.80 -7.01
C HIS A 133 -16.32 19.57 -6.51
N ARG A 134 -16.61 18.42 -5.87
CA ARG A 134 -17.92 18.16 -5.25
C ARG A 134 -18.01 18.67 -3.81
N LEU A 135 -16.88 19.02 -3.19
CA LEU A 135 -16.85 19.51 -1.82
C LEU A 135 -17.34 20.96 -1.75
N ASP A 136 -18.12 21.26 -0.72
CA ASP A 136 -18.45 22.65 -0.37
C ASP A 136 -17.26 23.37 0.28
N ASP A 137 -17.36 24.70 0.40
CA ASP A 137 -16.26 25.53 0.92
C ASP A 137 -15.88 25.17 2.37
N GLN A 138 -16.86 24.75 3.19
CA GLN A 138 -16.61 24.34 4.56
C GLN A 138 -15.82 23.02 4.59
N GLN A 139 -16.19 22.06 3.75
CA GLN A 139 -15.49 20.79 3.61
C GLN A 139 -14.07 20.99 3.08
N LYS A 140 -13.89 21.82 2.05
CA LYS A 140 -12.56 22.16 1.53
C LYS A 140 -11.68 22.82 2.57
N ALA A 141 -12.22 23.78 3.33
CA ALA A 141 -11.49 24.42 4.42
C ALA A 141 -11.00 23.39 5.44
N ARG A 142 -11.86 22.43 5.83
CA ARG A 142 -11.48 21.35 6.76
C ARG A 142 -10.36 20.46 6.22
N VAL A 143 -10.39 20.11 4.93
CA VAL A 143 -9.32 19.33 4.28
C VAL A 143 -8.02 20.15 4.27
N SER A 144 -8.08 21.41 3.85
CA SER A 144 -6.90 22.29 3.74
C SER A 144 -6.24 22.60 5.08
N THR A 145 -7.00 22.60 6.19
CA THR A 145 -6.46 22.82 7.54
C THR A 145 -6.12 21.53 8.28
N PHE A 146 -6.27 20.37 7.65
CA PHE A 146 -5.96 19.09 8.29
C PHE A 146 -4.44 18.96 8.49
N ASP A 147 -4.01 18.48 9.66
CA ASP A 147 -2.58 18.37 10.03
C ASP A 147 -1.90 17.17 9.37
N ASP A 148 -1.84 17.19 8.04
CA ASP A 148 -1.12 16.23 7.23
C ASP A 148 -0.56 16.92 5.97
N LYS A 149 0.76 16.85 5.80
CA LYS A 149 1.47 17.54 4.71
C LYS A 149 1.05 17.06 3.32
N MET A 150 0.73 15.77 3.15
CA MET A 150 0.25 15.25 1.87
C MET A 150 -1.14 15.77 1.57
N VAL A 151 -2.03 15.78 2.58
CA VAL A 151 -3.39 16.31 2.45
C VAL A 151 -3.36 17.78 2.06
N GLN A 152 -2.59 18.59 2.80
CA GLN A 152 -2.43 20.03 2.53
C GLN A 152 -1.89 20.27 1.12
N PHE A 153 -0.84 19.55 0.73
CA PHE A 153 -0.26 19.63 -0.61
C PHE A 153 -1.29 19.34 -1.71
N PHE A 154 -2.01 18.21 -1.63
CA PHE A 154 -2.99 17.87 -2.66
C PHE A 154 -4.17 18.84 -2.67
N ALA A 155 -4.62 19.33 -1.52
CA ALA A 155 -5.66 20.35 -1.45
C ALA A 155 -5.24 21.64 -2.15
N GLU A 156 -4.06 22.17 -1.84
CA GLU A 156 -3.51 23.38 -2.48
C GLU A 156 -3.29 23.18 -3.98
N TYR A 157 -2.74 22.03 -4.38
CA TYR A 157 -2.53 21.70 -5.79
C TYR A 157 -3.84 21.62 -6.57
N LEU A 158 -4.90 21.02 -6.00
CA LEU A 158 -6.21 20.91 -6.64
C LEU A 158 -6.93 22.26 -6.72
N GLU A 159 -6.72 23.13 -5.74
CA GLU A 159 -7.33 24.45 -5.70
C GLU A 159 -6.65 25.44 -6.66
N THR A 160 -5.32 25.49 -6.65
CA THR A 160 -4.55 26.52 -7.36
C THR A 160 -3.97 26.04 -8.69
N GLY A 161 -3.77 24.72 -8.85
CA GLY A 161 -2.99 24.14 -9.95
C GLY A 161 -1.49 24.46 -9.90
N VAL A 162 -1.03 25.19 -8.88
CA VAL A 162 0.37 25.61 -8.75
C VAL A 162 1.21 24.40 -8.36
N ARG A 163 2.31 24.19 -9.08
CA ARG A 163 3.26 23.12 -8.77
C ARG A 163 4.17 23.56 -7.63
N PRO A 164 4.52 22.65 -6.70
CA PRO A 164 5.45 22.96 -5.63
C PRO A 164 6.84 23.25 -6.21
N SER A 165 7.65 23.98 -5.45
CA SER A 165 9.06 24.13 -5.80
C SER A 165 9.77 22.78 -5.81
N MET A 166 10.92 22.70 -6.49
CA MET A 166 11.75 21.49 -6.52
C MET A 166 12.11 21.00 -5.10
N HIS A 167 12.43 21.92 -4.20
CA HIS A 167 12.81 21.59 -2.83
C HIS A 167 11.64 20.98 -2.04
N GLU A 168 10.46 21.59 -2.13
CA GLU A 168 9.24 21.08 -1.50
C GLU A 168 8.86 19.71 -2.07
N LEU A 169 8.98 19.54 -3.39
CA LEU A 169 8.67 18.26 -4.04
C LEU A 169 9.59 17.13 -3.55
N PHE A 170 10.87 17.39 -3.30
CA PHE A 170 11.77 16.41 -2.68
C PHE A 170 11.37 16.08 -1.24
N ASN A 171 10.99 17.07 -0.44
CA ASN A 171 10.56 16.85 0.93
C ASN A 171 9.25 16.02 0.96
N LEU A 172 8.29 16.36 0.11
CA LEU A 172 7.06 15.60 -0.07
C LEU A 172 7.36 14.17 -0.54
N TYR A 173 8.23 13.99 -1.52
CA TYR A 173 8.57 12.66 -2.01
C TYR A 173 9.19 11.78 -0.93
N ARG A 174 10.11 12.31 -0.12
CA ARG A 174 10.72 11.58 1.00
C ARG A 174 9.69 11.15 2.03
N GLU A 175 8.74 12.02 2.35
CA GLU A 175 7.64 11.68 3.26
C GLU A 175 6.67 10.67 2.65
N ALA A 176 6.36 10.79 1.35
CA ALA A 176 5.49 9.86 0.65
C ALA A 176 6.09 8.45 0.58
N LYS A 177 7.42 8.36 0.35
CA LYS A 177 8.16 7.09 0.29
C LYS A 177 7.98 6.25 1.56
N THR A 178 7.97 6.89 2.74
CA THR A 178 7.83 6.16 4.02
C THR A 178 6.39 5.75 4.32
N ARG A 179 5.41 6.30 3.60
CA ARG A 179 3.98 5.98 3.75
C ARG A 179 3.57 4.85 2.82
N ASN A 180 3.67 5.09 1.51
CA ASN A 180 3.25 4.15 0.48
C ASN A 180 3.91 4.50 -0.86
N PHE A 181 4.38 3.48 -1.58
CA PHE A 181 4.87 3.58 -2.94
C PHE A 181 3.92 4.39 -3.85
N ASN A 182 2.61 4.16 -3.76
CA ASN A 182 1.62 4.81 -4.63
C ASN A 182 1.67 6.34 -4.56
N ILE A 183 1.81 6.93 -3.36
CA ILE A 183 1.91 8.38 -3.20
C ILE A 183 3.23 8.88 -3.79
N SER A 184 4.34 8.20 -3.49
CA SER A 184 5.66 8.59 -4.00
C SER A 184 5.73 8.51 -5.53
N ALA A 185 5.07 7.52 -6.14
CA ALA A 185 4.97 7.34 -7.58
C ALA A 185 4.14 8.44 -8.24
N VAL A 186 3.08 8.92 -7.57
CA VAL A 186 2.31 10.08 -8.02
C VAL A 186 3.18 11.33 -8.06
N LEU A 187 3.88 11.63 -6.95
CA LEU A 187 4.77 12.79 -6.87
C LEU A 187 5.89 12.71 -7.92
N PHE A 188 6.45 11.51 -8.11
CA PHE A 188 7.40 11.23 -9.18
C PHE A 188 6.84 11.60 -10.56
N LYS A 189 5.65 11.12 -10.93
CA LYS A 189 5.04 11.41 -12.23
C LYS A 189 4.70 12.88 -12.43
N MET A 190 4.28 13.57 -11.37
CA MET A 190 3.91 14.99 -11.43
C MET A 190 5.14 15.91 -11.54
N GLY A 191 6.30 15.46 -11.06
CA GLY A 191 7.51 16.24 -11.04
C GLY A 191 8.12 16.51 -12.42
N PRO A 192 8.85 17.62 -12.59
CA PRO A 192 9.59 17.89 -13.82
C PRO A 192 10.76 16.91 -13.99
N ILE A 193 11.28 16.77 -15.21
CA ILE A 193 12.37 15.82 -15.52
C ILE A 193 13.58 15.95 -14.58
N PRO A 194 14.09 17.15 -14.25
CA PRO A 194 15.22 17.28 -13.33
C PRO A 194 14.96 16.67 -11.95
N PHE A 195 13.73 16.78 -11.44
CA PHE A 195 13.33 16.16 -10.17
C PHE A 195 13.36 14.63 -10.28
N ARG A 196 12.72 14.11 -11.33
CA ARG A 196 12.62 12.66 -11.57
C ARG A 196 13.99 12.02 -11.78
N MET A 197 14.90 12.71 -12.47
CA MET A 197 16.29 12.27 -12.63
C MET A 197 16.98 12.10 -11.28
N VAL A 198 16.93 13.14 -10.43
CA VAL A 198 17.58 13.10 -9.10
C VAL A 198 16.93 12.04 -8.21
N VAL A 199 15.61 11.91 -8.22
CA VAL A 199 14.92 10.84 -7.48
C VAL A 199 15.40 9.47 -7.91
N LEU A 200 15.46 9.17 -9.23
CA LEU A 200 15.93 7.86 -9.68
C LEU A 200 17.38 7.58 -9.27
N LEU A 201 18.26 8.58 -9.36
CA LEU A 201 19.65 8.42 -8.93
C LEU A 201 19.76 8.24 -7.42
N ASP A 202 18.96 8.96 -6.62
CA ASP A 202 18.93 8.83 -5.17
C ASP A 202 18.41 7.45 -4.74
N GLU A 203 17.34 6.97 -5.36
CA GLU A 203 16.81 5.62 -5.10
C GLU A 203 17.78 4.53 -5.55
N PHE A 204 18.46 4.74 -6.66
CA PHE A 204 19.53 3.84 -7.11
C PHE A 204 20.69 3.81 -6.11
N HIS A 205 21.18 4.97 -5.68
CA HIS A 205 22.22 5.08 -4.66
C HIS A 205 21.78 4.38 -3.36
N ASN A 206 20.57 4.67 -2.86
CA ASN A 206 20.01 4.06 -1.66
C ASN A 206 19.93 2.53 -1.78
N THR A 207 19.52 2.02 -2.94
CA THR A 207 19.49 0.58 -3.22
C THR A 207 20.89 -0.04 -3.18
N LEU A 208 21.93 0.67 -3.62
CA LEU A 208 23.30 0.16 -3.54
C LEU A 208 23.81 0.08 -2.10
N VAL A 209 23.53 1.10 -1.28
CA VAL A 209 24.15 1.27 0.04
C VAL A 209 23.34 0.75 1.22
N CYS A 210 22.06 0.39 1.05
CA CYS A 210 21.19 -0.08 2.13
C CYS A 210 21.69 -1.38 2.78
N PRO A 211 21.24 -1.75 3.98
CA PRO A 211 21.47 -3.10 4.53
C PRO A 211 20.93 -4.21 3.61
N ASP A 212 21.42 -5.45 3.77
CA ASP A 212 20.95 -6.60 2.98
C ASP A 212 19.45 -6.86 3.20
N ASP A 213 18.97 -6.74 4.44
CA ASP A 213 17.57 -6.97 4.81
C ASP A 213 16.59 -5.99 4.11
N ASP A 214 17.07 -4.81 3.72
CA ASP A 214 16.27 -3.78 3.04
C ASP A 214 16.46 -3.79 1.52
N TRP A 215 17.38 -4.60 0.99
CA TRP A 215 17.81 -4.52 -0.41
C TRP A 215 16.68 -4.85 -1.38
N GLU A 216 15.92 -5.91 -1.08
CA GLU A 216 14.79 -6.31 -1.93
C GLU A 216 13.70 -5.23 -1.96
N ALA A 217 13.37 -4.63 -0.82
CA ALA A 217 12.39 -3.56 -0.73
C ALA A 217 12.83 -2.30 -1.50
N ASN A 218 14.10 -1.88 -1.35
CA ASN A 218 14.63 -0.72 -2.08
C ASN A 218 14.70 -0.97 -3.60
N CYS A 219 15.16 -2.16 -4.03
CA CYS A 219 15.13 -2.52 -5.44
C CYS A 219 13.68 -2.62 -5.96
N GLY A 220 12.74 -3.13 -5.17
CA GLY A 220 11.31 -3.12 -5.51
C GLY A 220 10.78 -1.71 -5.76
N HIS A 221 11.10 -0.76 -4.86
CA HIS A 221 10.73 0.65 -4.99
C HIS A 221 11.35 1.30 -6.24
N LEU A 222 12.66 1.13 -6.45
CA LEU A 222 13.38 1.64 -7.62
C LEU A 222 12.80 1.08 -8.92
N ALA A 223 12.61 -0.24 -8.99
CA ALA A 223 12.02 -0.89 -10.17
C ALA A 223 10.63 -0.33 -10.47
N GLY A 224 9.81 -0.11 -9.44
CA GLY A 224 8.50 0.52 -9.56
C GLY A 224 8.59 1.90 -10.22
N LEU A 225 9.51 2.76 -9.78
CA LEU A 225 9.69 4.08 -10.38
C LEU A 225 10.23 4.03 -11.81
N LEU A 226 11.14 3.09 -12.09
CA LEU A 226 11.71 2.90 -13.43
C LEU A 226 10.65 2.54 -14.47
N THR A 227 9.54 1.89 -14.08
CA THR A 227 8.40 1.66 -14.99
C THR A 227 7.77 2.95 -15.52
N PHE A 228 7.99 4.09 -14.84
CA PHE A 228 7.51 5.39 -15.25
C PHE A 228 8.58 6.25 -15.91
N LYS A 229 9.81 5.77 -16.09
CA LYS A 229 10.89 6.54 -16.73
C LYS A 229 10.63 6.67 -18.23
N ASP A 230 10.50 7.90 -18.70
CA ASP A 230 10.27 8.28 -20.10
C ASP A 230 11.29 9.32 -20.60
N PHE A 231 12.42 9.45 -19.90
CA PHE A 231 13.50 10.40 -20.19
C PHE A 231 14.87 9.72 -20.11
N VAL A 232 15.89 10.39 -20.66
CA VAL A 232 17.29 9.98 -20.57
C VAL A 232 17.98 10.73 -19.43
N ILE A 233 18.81 10.04 -18.63
CA ILE A 233 19.61 10.69 -17.59
C ILE A 233 20.84 11.36 -18.21
N ASP A 234 20.81 12.68 -18.28
CA ASP A 234 21.97 13.50 -18.67
C ASP A 234 22.80 13.87 -17.42
N PHE A 235 23.89 13.14 -17.20
CA PHE A 235 24.80 13.38 -16.06
C PHE A 235 25.47 14.76 -16.09
N ASN A 236 25.50 15.47 -17.22
CA ASN A 236 26.03 16.83 -17.28
C ASN A 236 25.13 17.84 -16.56
N ARG A 237 23.86 17.48 -16.32
CA ARG A 237 22.88 18.31 -15.58
C ARG A 237 22.80 17.95 -14.10
N VAL A 238 23.53 16.93 -13.67
CA VAL A 238 23.60 16.51 -12.27
C VAL A 238 24.72 17.27 -11.58
N LEU A 239 24.50 17.66 -10.32
CA LEU A 239 25.50 18.38 -9.55
C LEU A 239 26.80 17.57 -9.44
N PRO A 240 27.97 18.15 -9.75
CA PRO A 240 29.24 17.42 -9.68
C PRO A 240 29.51 16.77 -8.32
N SER A 241 29.14 17.44 -7.22
CA SER A 241 29.28 16.89 -5.86
C SER A 241 28.48 15.61 -5.66
N TYR A 242 27.29 15.52 -6.27
CA TYR A 242 26.46 14.31 -6.20
C TYR A 242 27.07 13.17 -7.04
N LEU A 243 27.67 13.49 -8.19
CA LEU A 243 28.35 12.48 -9.02
C LEU A 243 29.51 11.81 -8.29
N VAL A 244 30.28 12.58 -7.51
CA VAL A 244 31.37 12.03 -6.68
C VAL A 244 30.82 11.01 -5.68
N VAL A 245 29.74 11.35 -4.97
CA VAL A 245 29.09 10.44 -4.01
C VAL A 245 28.58 9.17 -4.68
N LEU A 246 27.93 9.30 -5.85
CA LEU A 246 27.46 8.15 -6.62
C LEU A 246 28.61 7.25 -7.08
N GLU A 247 29.71 7.85 -7.56
CA GLU A 247 30.90 7.13 -8.03
C GLU A 247 31.57 6.36 -6.88
N ASP A 248 31.68 6.97 -5.70
CA ASP A 248 32.22 6.32 -4.50
C ASP A 248 31.33 5.15 -4.05
N ALA A 249 30.01 5.33 -4.04
CA ALA A 249 29.07 4.25 -3.73
C ALA A 249 29.18 3.08 -4.71
N LEU A 250 29.30 3.38 -6.01
CA LEU A 250 29.48 2.36 -7.06
C LEU A 250 30.80 1.59 -6.91
N ARG A 251 31.90 2.27 -6.54
CA ARG A 251 33.18 1.59 -6.26
C ARG A 251 33.10 0.70 -5.03
N LEU A 252 32.56 1.23 -3.93
CA LEU A 252 32.46 0.51 -2.66
C LEU A 252 31.48 -0.67 -2.71
N ARG A 253 30.43 -0.57 -3.54
CA ARG A 253 29.35 -1.55 -3.67
C ARG A 253 29.29 -2.18 -5.06
N TYR A 254 30.43 -2.32 -5.74
CA TYR A 254 30.49 -2.82 -7.11
C TYR A 254 29.83 -4.21 -7.28
N THR A 255 30.07 -5.15 -6.36
CA THR A 255 29.42 -6.47 -6.39
C THR A 255 27.89 -6.36 -6.39
N ARG A 256 27.33 -5.49 -5.55
CA ARG A 256 25.88 -5.26 -5.51
C ARG A 256 25.37 -4.63 -6.78
N PHE A 257 26.10 -3.66 -7.33
CA PHE A 257 25.77 -3.07 -8.63
C PHE A 257 25.68 -4.14 -9.72
N VAL A 258 26.66 -5.04 -9.80
CA VAL A 258 26.64 -6.15 -10.77
C VAL A 258 25.50 -7.13 -10.50
N MET A 259 25.15 -7.36 -9.24
CA MET A 259 24.04 -8.24 -8.84
C MET A 259 22.65 -7.59 -8.97
N LEU A 260 22.54 -6.30 -9.35
CA LEU A 260 21.24 -5.66 -9.51
C LEU A 260 20.36 -6.42 -10.53
N PRO A 261 19.12 -6.77 -10.16
CA PRO A 261 18.14 -7.32 -11.09
C PRO A 261 17.92 -6.38 -12.28
N THR A 262 17.64 -6.92 -13.46
CA THR A 262 17.44 -6.13 -14.69
C THR A 262 16.41 -5.01 -14.53
N LYS A 263 15.34 -5.25 -13.76
CA LYS A 263 14.29 -4.26 -13.47
C LYS A 263 14.75 -3.06 -12.62
N CYS A 264 15.89 -3.16 -11.94
CA CYS A 264 16.49 -2.13 -11.10
C CYS A 264 17.70 -1.44 -11.77
N ARG A 265 18.07 -1.86 -12.98
CA ARG A 265 19.22 -1.30 -13.71
C ARG A 265 18.84 -0.03 -14.45
N ILE A 266 19.77 0.92 -14.45
CA ILE A 266 19.64 2.19 -15.17
C ILE A 266 20.74 2.21 -16.24
N PRO A 267 20.39 2.06 -17.54
CA PRO A 267 21.38 1.95 -18.62
C PRO A 267 22.39 3.10 -18.62
N GLU A 268 21.93 4.33 -18.36
CA GLU A 268 22.82 5.49 -18.32
C GLU A 268 23.85 5.39 -17.18
N VAL A 269 23.50 4.78 -16.05
CA VAL A 269 24.46 4.53 -14.96
C VAL A 269 25.48 3.46 -15.36
N GLU A 270 25.06 2.42 -16.10
CA GLU A 270 25.99 1.41 -16.62
C GLU A 270 27.01 2.04 -17.59
N ASP A 271 26.55 2.90 -18.49
CA ASP A 271 27.42 3.69 -19.38
C ASP A 271 28.36 4.60 -18.58
N PHE A 272 27.86 5.23 -17.52
CA PHE A 272 28.67 6.07 -16.63
C PHE A 272 29.79 5.26 -15.96
N VAL A 273 29.46 4.10 -15.38
CA VAL A 273 30.42 3.17 -14.75
C VAL A 273 31.48 2.73 -15.76
N ALA A 274 31.07 2.31 -16.96
CA ALA A 274 31.97 1.84 -18.01
C ALA A 274 33.00 2.91 -18.43
N ARG A 275 32.59 4.19 -18.50
CA ARG A 275 33.45 5.31 -18.90
C ARG A 275 34.35 5.83 -17.78
N ARG A 276 33.86 5.88 -16.54
CA ARG A 276 34.52 6.58 -15.42
C ARG A 276 35.26 5.66 -14.45
N ILE A 277 34.74 4.47 -14.23
CA ILE A 277 35.26 3.52 -13.23
C ILE A 277 36.08 2.41 -13.93
N GLY A 278 35.67 2.01 -15.13
CA GLY A 278 36.36 1.00 -15.95
C GLY A 278 36.21 -0.43 -15.41
N PRO A 279 36.65 -1.46 -16.16
CA PRO A 279 36.52 -2.88 -15.77
C PRO A 279 37.46 -3.32 -14.63
N ARG A 280 38.15 -2.39 -13.95
CA ARG A 280 39.21 -2.69 -12.96
C ARG A 280 38.81 -2.34 -11.52
N VAL A 281 37.62 -2.77 -11.10
CA VAL A 281 37.30 -2.85 -9.66
C VAL A 281 37.17 -4.32 -9.33
N CYS A 282 38.32 -4.94 -9.05
CA CYS A 282 38.46 -6.20 -8.32
C CYS A 282 39.18 -5.87 -7.01
#